data_AF-A0A2E1IN38-F1
#
_entry.id   AF-A0A2E1IN38-F1
#
_cell.length_a   1.000
_cell.length_b   1.000
_cell.length_c   1.000
_cell.angle_alpha   90.00
_cell.angle_beta   90.00
_cell.angle_gamma   90.00
#
_symmetry.space_group_name_H-M   'P 1'
#
loop_
_entity.id
_entity.type
_entity.pdbx_description
1 polymer ?
#
loop_
_entity_poly.entity_id
_entity_poly.type
_entity_poly.pdbx_seq_one_letter_code
_entity_poly.pdbx_strand_id
1 'polypeptide(L)'
;MGGNASLQLVGNTIKHNSGQVIAWITPGGVLQAPLKIRTRIATAAIRGTTLFIDDRGEGDKIIFLSWEGNVDVSADTGEKYSLRSGQVLIYDDKEKAWSGPVALTREQAMKRRTKSILLNGFKAPMETMPEVEAVLRGAPE
;
A
#
# COMPACT_ATOMS: atom_id res chain seq x y z
N MET A 1 -0.02 -9.48 7.61
CA MET A 1 -0.77 -10.29 6.61
C MET A 1 -2.16 -10.54 7.16
N GLY A 2 -3.19 -10.45 6.31
CA GLY A 2 -4.59 -10.51 6.74
C GLY A 2 -5.51 -10.77 5.55
N GLY A 3 -6.74 -11.23 5.81
CA GLY A 3 -7.71 -11.51 4.74
C GLY A 3 -7.26 -12.59 3.76
N ASN A 4 -6.75 -13.73 4.24
CA ASN A 4 -6.25 -14.85 3.42
C ASN A 4 -5.09 -14.47 2.49
N ALA A 5 -4.16 -13.65 2.99
CA ALA A 5 -3.00 -13.22 2.24
C ALA A 5 -2.13 -14.40 1.76
N SER A 6 -1.81 -14.43 0.46
CA SER A 6 -0.91 -15.40 -0.15
C SER A 6 0.30 -14.67 -0.75
N LEU A 7 1.48 -14.94 -0.20
CA LEU A 7 2.75 -14.34 -0.58
C LEU A 7 3.77 -15.40 -1.00
N GLN A 8 4.55 -15.08 -2.03
CA GLN A 8 5.71 -15.85 -2.45
C GLN A 8 6.91 -14.92 -2.60
N LEU A 9 8.03 -15.25 -1.98
CA LEU A 9 9.27 -14.51 -2.19
C LEU A 9 9.98 -15.04 -3.45
N VAL A 10 10.24 -14.16 -4.41
CA VAL A 10 10.96 -14.49 -5.66
C VAL A 10 12.12 -13.51 -5.81
N GLY A 11 13.34 -13.96 -5.50
CA GLY A 11 14.50 -13.08 -5.37
C GLY A 11 14.25 -12.00 -4.30
N ASN A 12 14.41 -10.72 -4.66
CA ASN A 12 14.13 -9.58 -3.77
C ASN A 12 12.72 -8.97 -3.99
N THR A 13 11.79 -9.74 -4.55
CA THR A 13 10.42 -9.29 -4.84
C THR A 13 9.42 -10.17 -4.10
N ILE A 14 8.48 -9.53 -3.41
CA ILE A 14 7.34 -10.21 -2.80
C ILE A 14 6.25 -10.30 -3.87
N LYS A 15 5.92 -11.51 -4.32
CA LYS A 15 4.75 -11.76 -5.15
C LYS A 15 3.52 -11.93 -4.26
N HIS A 16 2.55 -11.03 -4.42
CA HIS A 16 1.27 -11.02 -3.76
C HIS A 16 0.18 -11.55 -4.70
N ASN A 17 -0.38 -12.71 -4.36
CA ASN A 17 -1.39 -13.36 -5.19
C ASN A 17 -2.81 -12.90 -4.84
N SER A 18 -3.08 -12.72 -3.54
CA SER A 18 -4.38 -12.28 -3.01
C SER A 18 -4.28 -11.90 -1.53
N GLY A 19 -5.29 -11.18 -1.03
CA GLY A 19 -5.49 -10.76 0.35
C GLY A 19 -5.02 -9.33 0.64
N GLN A 20 -4.68 -9.08 1.91
CA GLN A 20 -4.20 -7.79 2.36
C GLN A 20 -2.75 -7.87 2.84
N VAL A 21 -1.95 -6.92 2.40
CA VAL A 21 -0.55 -6.76 2.79
C VAL A 21 -0.31 -5.36 3.32
N ILE A 22 0.42 -5.29 4.43
CA ILE A 22 1.11 -4.08 4.86
C ILE A 22 2.58 -4.43 4.90
N ALA A 23 3.40 -3.60 4.27
CA ALA A 23 4.84 -3.74 4.24
C ALA A 23 5.44 -2.39 4.54
N TRP A 24 6.46 -2.38 5.39
CA TRP A 24 7.21 -1.17 5.68
C TRP A 24 8.70 -1.44 5.68
N ILE A 25 9.45 -0.37 5.50
CA ILE A 25 10.89 -0.35 5.65
C ILE A 25 11.18 0.28 7.02
N THR A 26 12.09 -0.32 7.78
CA THR A 26 12.50 0.23 9.08
C THR A 26 13.10 1.63 8.89
N PRO A 27 12.59 2.65 9.61
CA PRO A 27 13.14 4.00 9.57
C PRO A 27 14.65 4.01 9.87
N GLY A 28 15.43 4.77 9.09
CA GLY A 28 16.89 4.85 9.25
C GLY A 28 17.68 3.64 8.72
N GLY A 29 17.02 2.62 8.17
CA GLY A 29 17.67 1.50 7.49
C GLY A 29 18.31 1.93 6.15
N VAL A 30 19.52 1.46 5.87
CA VAL A 30 20.17 1.65 4.57
C VAL A 30 19.60 0.65 3.58
N LEU A 31 18.64 1.06 2.75
CA LEU A 31 18.21 0.25 1.60
C LEU A 31 19.10 0.52 0.39
N GLN A 32 19.78 -0.53 -0.07
CA GLN A 32 20.49 -0.48 -1.36
C GLN A 32 19.53 -0.52 -2.56
N ALA A 33 18.30 -1.02 -2.39
CA ALA A 33 17.27 -1.10 -3.43
C ALA A 33 15.86 -1.02 -2.83
N PRO A 34 14.85 -0.48 -3.55
CA PRO A 34 13.49 -0.42 -3.05
C PRO A 34 12.89 -1.82 -2.87
N LEU A 35 12.08 -2.00 -1.82
CA LEU A 35 11.30 -3.22 -1.62
C LEU A 35 10.21 -3.31 -2.69
N LYS A 36 10.21 -4.38 -3.47
CA LYS A 36 9.25 -4.59 -4.55
C LYS A 36 8.16 -5.57 -4.15
N ILE A 37 6.91 -5.20 -4.41
CA ILE A 37 5.73 -6.04 -4.23
C ILE A 37 5.01 -6.14 -5.57
N ARG A 38 4.98 -7.34 -6.14
CA ARG A 38 4.31 -7.66 -7.40
C ARG A 38 2.90 -8.16 -7.10
N THR A 39 1.87 -7.44 -7.51
CA THR A 39 0.48 -7.94 -7.52
C THR A 39 0.18 -8.65 -8.83
N ARG A 40 -1.08 -9.01 -9.08
CA ARG A 40 -1.52 -9.62 -10.36
C ARG A 40 -1.43 -8.69 -11.57
N ILE A 41 -1.42 -7.36 -11.37
CA ILE A 41 -1.53 -6.35 -12.45
C ILE A 41 -0.46 -5.26 -12.45
N ALA A 42 0.33 -5.16 -11.37
CA ALA A 42 1.38 -4.14 -11.25
C ALA A 42 2.50 -4.57 -10.30
N THR A 43 3.58 -3.81 -10.30
CA THR A 43 4.64 -3.86 -9.30
C THR A 43 4.71 -2.54 -8.54
N ALA A 44 4.54 -2.59 -7.23
CA ALA A 44 4.77 -1.47 -6.33
C ALA A 44 6.21 -1.54 -5.78
N ALA A 45 6.94 -0.42 -5.85
CA ALA A 45 8.28 -0.28 -5.31
C ALA A 45 8.25 0.76 -4.18
N ILE A 46 8.51 0.31 -2.95
CA ILE A 46 8.48 1.15 -1.76
C ILE A 46 9.84 1.85 -1.64
N ARG A 47 9.82 3.18 -1.60
CA ARG A 47 11.00 4.02 -1.39
C ARG A 47 10.88 4.77 -0.06
N GLY A 48 11.09 4.03 1.02
CA GLY A 48 11.44 4.59 2.34
C GLY A 48 10.56 4.19 3.52
N THR A 49 9.37 3.62 3.32
CA THR A 49 8.30 3.80 4.33
C THR A 49 7.25 2.68 4.27
N THR A 50 5.95 2.98 4.39
CA THR A 50 4.85 2.01 4.60
C THR A 50 3.82 2.00 3.46
N LEU A 51 3.66 0.83 2.83
CA LEU A 51 2.68 0.55 1.79
C LEU A 51 1.61 -0.41 2.30
N PHE A 52 0.35 -0.09 2.01
CA PHE A 52 -0.77 -1.00 2.17
C PHE A 52 -1.34 -1.40 0.79
N ILE A 53 -1.55 -2.69 0.59
CA ILE A 53 -2.20 -3.26 -0.59
C ILE A 53 -3.41 -4.08 -0.16
N ASP A 54 -4.58 -3.80 -0.75
CA ASP A 54 -5.77 -4.64 -0.67
C ASP A 54 -6.04 -5.22 -2.07
N ASP A 55 -5.82 -6.51 -2.26
CA ASP A 55 -6.07 -7.25 -3.50
C ASP A 55 -6.83 -8.54 -3.16
N ARG A 56 -8.14 -8.45 -2.96
CA ARG A 56 -8.95 -9.58 -2.43
C ARG A 56 -9.21 -10.71 -3.42
N GLY A 57 -8.76 -10.60 -4.67
CA GLY A 57 -8.99 -11.61 -5.70
C GLY A 57 -9.96 -11.16 -6.80
N GLU A 58 -10.59 -12.12 -7.48
CA GLU A 58 -11.40 -11.90 -8.69
C GLU A 58 -12.62 -10.98 -8.45
N GLY A 59 -12.86 -10.07 -9.41
CA GLY A 59 -14.07 -9.23 -9.47
C GLY A 59 -14.04 -7.95 -8.63
N ASP A 60 -12.96 -7.70 -7.89
CA ASP A 60 -12.80 -6.58 -6.96
C ASP A 60 -11.76 -5.53 -7.41
N LYS A 61 -11.71 -4.40 -6.68
CA LYS A 61 -10.71 -3.35 -6.88
C LYS A 61 -9.41 -3.72 -6.18
N ILE A 62 -8.28 -3.37 -6.80
CA ILE A 62 -6.96 -3.43 -6.16
C ILE A 62 -6.61 -2.03 -5.67
N ILE A 63 -6.30 -1.90 -4.38
CA ILE A 63 -6.04 -0.62 -3.74
C ILE A 63 -4.58 -0.57 -3.30
N PHE A 64 -3.86 0.43 -3.79
CA PHE A 64 -2.53 0.79 -3.32
C PHE A 64 -2.63 2.08 -2.50
N LEU A 65 -2.19 2.03 -1.25
CA LEU A 65 -2.18 3.18 -0.34
C LEU A 65 -0.77 3.39 0.20
N SER A 66 -0.19 4.55 -0.11
CA SER A 66 1.02 5.01 0.57
C SER A 66 0.61 5.67 1.88
N TRP A 67 0.80 4.99 3.00
CA TRP A 67 0.50 5.57 4.30
C TRP A 67 1.46 6.72 4.61
N GLU A 68 2.73 6.49 4.33
CA GLU A 68 3.78 7.47 4.51
C GLU A 68 4.88 7.21 3.47
N GLY A 69 5.66 8.22 3.12
CA GLY A 69 6.66 8.23 2.04
C GLY A 69 6.13 8.02 0.62
N ASN A 70 7.03 7.56 -0.26
CA ASN A 70 6.79 7.46 -1.70
C ASN A 70 6.74 6.00 -2.16
N VAL A 71 5.75 5.71 -3.01
CA VAL A 71 5.58 4.39 -3.63
C VAL A 71 5.42 4.58 -5.13
N ASP A 72 6.31 3.94 -5.90
CA ASP A 72 6.18 3.89 -7.36
C ASP A 72 5.41 2.63 -7.75
N VAL A 73 4.33 2.77 -8.52
CA VAL A 73 3.55 1.66 -9.07
C VAL A 73 3.76 1.62 -10.58
N SER A 74 4.25 0.49 -11.08
CA SER A 74 4.39 0.22 -12.52
C SER A 74 3.39 -0.85 -12.93
N ALA A 75 2.41 -0.49 -13.75
CA ALA A 75 1.43 -1.41 -14.30
C ALA A 75 2.07 -2.31 -15.37
N ASP A 76 1.55 -3.53 -15.52
CA ASP A 76 2.01 -4.47 -16.54
C ASP A 76 1.73 -3.98 -17.97
N THR A 77 0.73 -3.11 -18.11
CA THR A 77 0.34 -2.41 -19.33
C THR A 77 1.25 -1.23 -19.69
N GLY A 78 2.17 -0.86 -18.80
CA GLY A 78 3.22 0.15 -19.03
C GLY A 78 3.02 1.48 -18.32
N GLU A 79 1.83 1.76 -17.80
CA GLU A 79 1.54 2.96 -17.02
C GLU A 79 2.36 3.00 -15.72
N LYS A 80 2.73 4.22 -15.30
CA LYS A 80 3.53 4.44 -14.10
C LYS A 80 2.87 5.53 -13.26
N TYR A 81 2.82 5.28 -11.95
CA TYR A 81 2.24 6.17 -10.97
C TYR A 81 3.21 6.33 -9.80
N SER A 82 3.29 7.54 -9.25
CA SER A 82 4.04 7.80 -8.02
C SER A 82 3.08 8.32 -6.96
N LEU A 83 2.88 7.53 -5.91
CA LEU A 83 2.04 7.87 -4.77
C LEU A 83 2.90 8.56 -3.71
N ARG A 84 2.43 9.70 -3.23
CA ARG A 84 2.94 10.38 -2.04
C ARG A 84 2.17 9.93 -0.80
N SER A 85 2.65 10.34 0.37
CA SER A 85 2.02 10.04 1.65
C SER A 85 0.54 10.43 1.68
N GLY A 86 -0.29 9.52 2.17
CA GLY A 86 -1.74 9.69 2.22
C GLY A 86 -2.46 9.55 0.88
N GLN A 87 -1.75 9.22 -0.21
CA GLN A 87 -2.37 9.02 -1.52
C GLN A 87 -2.77 7.57 -1.77
N VAL A 88 -3.88 7.43 -2.47
CA VAL A 88 -4.43 6.16 -2.92
C VAL A 88 -4.45 6.10 -4.44
N LEU A 89 -4.08 4.94 -4.98
CA LEU A 89 -4.25 4.56 -6.38
C LEU A 89 -5.10 3.30 -6.41
N ILE A 90 -6.12 3.27 -7.28
CA ILE A 90 -7.06 2.16 -7.35
C ILE A 90 -7.11 1.66 -8.79
N TYR A 91 -6.99 0.34 -8.95
CA TYR A 91 -7.28 -0.35 -10.19
C TYR A 91 -8.65 -1.04 -10.07
N ASP A 92 -9.53 -0.77 -11.03
CA ASP A 92 -10.83 -1.42 -11.14
C ASP A 92 -10.75 -2.57 -12.15
N ASP A 93 -10.92 -3.81 -11.68
CA ASP A 93 -10.78 -4.98 -12.54
C ASP A 93 -11.95 -5.16 -13.54
N LYS A 94 -13.12 -4.54 -13.29
CA LYS A 94 -14.28 -4.59 -14.19
C LYS A 94 -14.12 -3.63 -15.35
N GLU A 95 -13.66 -2.42 -15.05
CA GLU A 95 -13.47 -1.36 -16.05
C GLU A 95 -12.07 -1.43 -16.69
N LYS A 96 -11.17 -2.24 -16.14
CA LYS A 96 -9.75 -2.31 -16.51
C LYS A 96 -9.10 -0.92 -16.50
N ALA A 97 -9.46 -0.12 -15.50
CA ALA A 97 -9.12 1.29 -15.43
C ALA A 97 -8.43 1.65 -14.11
N TRP A 98 -7.48 2.58 -14.20
CA TRP A 98 -6.79 3.16 -13.05
C TRP A 98 -7.45 4.47 -12.64
N SER A 99 -7.50 4.74 -11.34
CA SER A 99 -7.97 6.00 -10.77
C SER A 99 -7.02 6.49 -9.67
N GLY A 100 -6.63 7.76 -9.76
CA GLY A 100 -5.61 8.38 -8.90
C GLY A 100 -4.22 8.49 -9.55
N PRO A 101 -3.18 8.81 -8.77
CA PRO A 101 -3.16 8.96 -7.32
C PRO A 101 -3.96 10.17 -6.83
N VAL A 102 -4.77 10.00 -5.79
CA VAL A 102 -5.48 11.10 -5.10
C VAL A 102 -5.23 11.06 -3.60
N ALA A 103 -5.20 12.22 -2.96
CA ALA A 103 -5.12 12.29 -1.51
C ALA A 103 -6.40 11.74 -0.87
N LEU A 104 -6.26 10.91 0.16
CA LEU A 104 -7.39 10.55 1.01
C LEU A 104 -7.82 11.76 1.84
N THR A 105 -9.12 11.94 2.00
CA THR A 105 -9.62 12.85 3.04
C THR A 105 -9.33 12.28 4.43
N ARG A 106 -9.32 13.15 5.44
CA ARG A 106 -9.12 12.76 6.83
C ARG A 106 -10.13 11.72 7.27
N GLU A 107 -11.40 11.87 6.87
CA GLU A 107 -12.45 10.89 7.17
C GLU A 107 -12.15 9.53 6.54
N GLN A 108 -11.79 9.51 5.25
CA GLN A 108 -11.47 8.27 4.54
C GLN A 108 -10.26 7.56 5.15
N ALA A 109 -9.22 8.32 5.48
CA ALA A 109 -8.00 7.79 6.07
C ALA A 109 -8.24 7.27 7.50
N MET A 110 -9.01 7.98 8.33
CA MET A 110 -9.42 7.52 9.67
C MET A 110 -10.27 6.25 9.62
N LYS A 111 -11.23 6.19 8.69
CA LYS A 111 -12.06 4.99 8.47
C LYS A 111 -11.22 3.78 8.06
N ARG A 112 -10.22 3.97 7.21
CA ARG A 112 -9.27 2.91 6.81
C ARG A 112 -8.38 2.48 7.97
N ARG A 113 -7.84 3.42 8.75
CA ARG A 113 -7.00 3.13 9.92
C ARG A 113 -7.77 2.31 10.97
N THR A 114 -8.97 2.76 11.33
CA THR A 114 -9.81 2.10 12.35
C THR A 114 -10.29 0.70 11.94
N LYS A 115 -10.59 0.49 10.65
CA LYS A 115 -11.04 -0.82 10.14
C LYS A 115 -9.91 -1.76 9.73
N SER A 116 -8.67 -1.30 9.69
CA SER A 116 -7.55 -2.12 9.22
C SER A 116 -7.16 -3.17 10.26
N ILE A 117 -7.47 -4.43 9.96
CA ILE A 117 -6.99 -5.58 10.77
C ILE A 117 -5.45 -5.59 10.80
N LEU A 118 -4.83 -5.16 9.71
CA LEU A 118 -3.37 -5.12 9.60
C LEU A 118 -2.73 -4.06 10.49
N LEU A 119 -3.32 -2.88 10.63
CA LEU A 119 -2.77 -1.83 11.50
C LEU A 119 -3.08 -2.08 12.98
N ASN A 120 -4.24 -2.67 13.28
CA ASN A 120 -4.70 -2.88 14.65
C ASN A 120 -4.40 -4.29 15.20
N GLY A 121 -3.79 -5.17 14.39
CA GLY A 121 -3.53 -6.57 14.75
C GLY A 121 -2.22 -6.81 15.52
N PHE A 122 -1.40 -5.78 15.74
CA PHE A 122 -0.13 -5.91 16.44
C PHE A 122 -0.31 -5.77 17.96
N LYS A 123 0.43 -6.56 18.76
CA LYS A 123 0.44 -6.46 20.23
C LYS A 123 1.01 -5.14 20.75
N ALA A 124 1.93 -4.55 19.99
CA ALA A 124 2.46 -3.21 20.20
C ALA A 124 2.29 -2.43 18.88
N PRO A 125 2.09 -1.10 18.91
CA PRO A 125 2.00 -0.30 17.70
C PRO A 125 3.21 -0.49 16.78
N MET A 126 3.00 -0.41 15.47
CA MET A 126 4.11 -0.42 14.51
C MET A 126 5.05 0.76 14.77
N GLU A 127 6.34 0.58 14.49
CA GLU A 127 7.33 1.65 14.62
C GLU A 127 6.98 2.88 13.78
N THR A 128 6.36 2.69 12.60
CA THR A 128 5.96 3.79 11.71
C THR A 128 4.60 4.41 12.07
N MET A 129 3.99 4.04 13.20
CA MET A 129 2.67 4.54 13.58
C MET A 129 2.64 6.06 13.82
N PRO A 130 3.64 6.69 14.46
CA PRO A 130 3.68 8.14 14.62
C PRO A 130 3.62 8.90 13.28
N GLU A 131 4.27 8.38 12.25
CA GLU A 131 4.31 8.93 10.90
C GLU A 131 2.97 8.75 10.19
N VAL A 132 2.36 7.57 10.32
CA VAL A 132 0.98 7.31 9.85
C VAL A 132 0.01 8.32 10.47
N GLU A 133 0.12 8.57 11.78
CA GLU A 133 -0.71 9.55 12.48
C GLU A 133 -0.44 11.00 12.05
N ALA A 134 0.82 11.34 11.72
CA ALA A 134 1.16 12.65 11.18
C ALA A 134 0.49 12.89 9.81
N VAL A 135 0.49 11.89 8.94
CA VAL A 135 -0.19 11.95 7.64
C VAL A 135 -1.70 12.08 7.83
N LEU A 136 -2.29 11.35 8.79
CA LEU A 136 -3.71 11.47 9.12
C LEU A 136 -4.09 12.89 9.59
N ARG A 137 -3.25 13.53 10.41
CA ARG A 137 -3.47 14.92 10.85
C ARG A 137 -3.41 15.91 9.69
N GLY A 138 -2.47 15.72 8.76
CA GLY A 138 -2.26 16.58 7.60
C GLY A 138 -3.19 16.34 6.42
N ALA A 139 -4.05 15.32 6.47
CA ALA A 139 -5.00 15.02 5.40
C ALA A 139 -6.05 16.14 5.23
N PRO A 140 -6.47 16.43 3.98
CA PRO A 140 -7.54 17.38 3.69
C PRO A 140 -8.85 16.96 4.36
N GLU A 141 -9.70 17.93 4.71
CA GLU A 141 -11.01 17.66 5.35
C GLU A 141 -11.97 16.89 4.44
#